data_AF-A0A2W4TQM7-F1
#
_entry.id   AF-A0A2W4TQM7-F1
#
_cell.length_a   1.000
_cell.length_b   1.000
_cell.length_c   1.000
_cell.angle_alpha   90.00
_cell.angle_beta   90.00
_cell.angle_gamma   90.00
#
_symmetry.space_group_name_H-M   'P 1'
#
loop_
_entity.id
_entity.type
_entity.pdbx_description
1 polymer ?
#
loop_
_entity_poly.entity_id
_entity_poly.type
_entity_poly.pdbx_seq_one_letter_code
_entity_poly.pdbx_strand_id
1 'polypeptide(L)'
;MTPKIVVMIIMLALPNGDSGVHVKPFPTAESCIEAANIEATDPFVRSVECAELEDGILTLRFDRSGPPQNEPVTTGSADSTG
;
A
#
# COMPACT_ATOMS: atom_id res chain seq x y z
N MET A 1 18.51 11.26 18.91
CA MET A 1 17.75 11.03 17.68
C MET A 1 16.76 9.92 17.96
N THR A 2 15.47 10.16 17.76
CA THR A 2 14.45 9.10 17.82
C THR A 2 14.62 8.25 16.56
N PRO A 3 14.74 6.92 16.66
CA PRO A 3 14.84 6.08 15.47
C PRO A 3 13.55 6.21 14.67
N LYS A 4 13.67 6.53 13.37
CA LYS A 4 12.55 6.52 12.44
C LYS A 4 12.13 5.06 12.25
N ILE A 5 10.98 4.70 12.79
CA ILE A 5 10.44 3.35 12.60
C ILE A 5 9.64 3.37 11.30
N VAL A 6 9.99 2.51 10.35
CA VAL A 6 9.23 2.32 9.12
C VAL A 6 8.24 1.19 9.33
N VAL A 7 7.03 1.34 8.82
CA VAL A 7 6.01 0.29 8.83
C VAL A 7 5.44 0.09 7.44
N MET A 8 5.20 -1.17 7.10
CA MET A 8 4.43 -1.57 5.93
C MET A 8 2.99 -1.82 6.37
N ILE A 9 2.04 -1.18 5.70
CA ILE A 9 0.61 -1.32 5.91
C ILE A 9 0.06 -2.08 4.71
N ILE A 10 -0.55 -3.23 4.97
CA ILE A 10 -1.18 -4.07 3.96
C ILE A 10 -2.69 -4.03 4.21
N MET A 11 -3.45 -3.54 3.24
CA MET A 11 -4.90 -3.67 3.23
C MET A 11 -5.29 -4.92 2.46
N LEU A 12 -6.01 -5.82 3.11
CA LEU A 12 -6.52 -7.06 2.52
C LEU A 12 -7.94 -6.86 2.02
N ALA A 13 -8.23 -7.41 0.84
CA ALA A 13 -9.57 -7.61 0.32
C ALA A 13 -9.86 -9.11 0.29
N LEU A 14 -10.45 -9.63 1.37
CA LEU A 14 -10.75 -11.04 1.47
C LEU A 14 -12.01 -11.38 0.64
N PRO A 15 -12.06 -12.59 0.04
CA PRO A 15 -13.15 -12.97 -0.86
C PRO A 15 -14.52 -13.11 -0.16
N ASN A 16 -14.55 -13.15 1.18
CA ASN A 16 -15.77 -13.13 1.99
C ASN A 16 -16.35 -11.71 2.20
N GLY A 17 -15.73 -10.68 1.63
CA GLY A 17 -16.15 -9.29 1.78
C GLY A 17 -15.57 -8.58 3.02
N ASP A 18 -14.75 -9.27 3.81
CA ASP A 18 -14.04 -8.66 4.93
C ASP A 18 -12.82 -7.88 4.45
N SER A 19 -12.53 -6.79 5.17
CA SER A 19 -11.30 -6.02 5.00
C SER A 19 -10.42 -6.18 6.23
N GLY A 20 -9.15 -6.55 6.01
CA GLY A 20 -8.14 -6.67 7.05
C GLY A 20 -7.05 -5.61 6.88
N VAL A 21 -6.44 -5.17 7.98
CA VAL A 21 -5.26 -4.30 7.96
C VAL A 21 -4.13 -5.00 8.71
N HIS A 22 -3.02 -5.25 8.02
CA HIS A 22 -1.82 -5.85 8.60
C HIS A 22 -0.70 -4.81 8.61
N VAL A 23 -0.04 -4.65 9.77
CA VAL A 23 1.08 -3.71 9.92
C VAL A 23 2.33 -4.48 10.30
N LYS A 24 3.40 -4.32 9.51
CA LYS A 24 4.70 -4.99 9.73
C LYS A 24 5.81 -3.94 9.87
N PRO A 25 6.63 -3.96 10.94
CA PRO A 25 7.74 -3.02 11.10
C PRO A 25 8.94 -3.38 10.22
N PHE A 26 9.65 -2.36 9.74
CA PHE A 26 10.87 -2.48 8.94
C PHE A 26 11.98 -1.57 9.46
N PRO A 27 13.26 -1.98 9.30
CA PRO A 27 14.40 -1.20 9.74
C PRO A 27 14.68 0.00 8.82
N THR A 28 14.32 -0.06 7.54
CA THR A 28 14.58 1.00 6.55
C THR A 28 13.43 1.12 5.53
N ALA A 29 13.33 2.28 4.88
CA ALA A 29 12.35 2.48 3.81
C ALA A 29 12.58 1.55 2.62
N GLU A 30 13.84 1.30 2.26
CA GLU A 30 14.22 0.41 1.16
C GLU A 30 13.76 -1.04 1.39
N SER A 31 14.02 -1.60 2.58
CA SER A 31 13.56 -2.94 2.94
C SER A 31 12.03 -3.05 3.00
N CYS A 32 11.34 -1.96 3.37
CA CYS A 32 9.88 -1.90 3.30
C CYS A 32 9.39 -1.93 1.85
N ILE A 33 9.99 -1.15 0.95
CA ILE A 33 9.61 -1.08 -0.47
C ILE A 33 9.80 -2.44 -1.15
N GLU A 34 10.92 -3.11 -0.89
CA GLU A 34 11.17 -4.45 -1.44
C GLU A 34 10.09 -5.45 -0.99
N ALA A 35 9.77 -5.47 0.30
CA ALA A 35 8.71 -6.33 0.83
C ALA A 35 7.32 -5.95 0.28
N ALA A 36 7.04 -4.65 0.15
CA ALA A 36 5.78 -4.15 -0.37
C ALA A 36 5.55 -4.56 -1.81
N ASN A 37 6.60 -4.55 -2.64
CA ASN A 37 6.53 -5.02 -4.03
C ASN A 37 6.20 -6.52 -4.11
N ILE A 38 6.61 -7.33 -3.13
CA ILE A 38 6.26 -8.74 -3.07
C ILE A 38 4.79 -8.90 -2.66
N GLU A 39 4.37 -8.25 -1.58
CA GLU A 39 2.99 -8.34 -1.07
C GLU A 39 1.96 -7.79 -2.07
N ALA A 40 2.31 -6.78 -2.85
CA ALA A 40 1.45 -6.23 -3.90
C ALA A 40 1.11 -7.23 -5.02
N THR A 41 1.83 -8.36 -5.10
CA THR A 41 1.52 -9.43 -6.06
C THR A 41 0.49 -10.45 -5.53
N ASP A 42 0.15 -10.40 -4.23
CA ASP A 42 -0.84 -11.29 -3.64
C ASP A 42 -2.26 -10.86 -4.08
N PRO A 43 -3.07 -11.77 -4.64
CA PRO A 43 -4.41 -11.45 -5.13
C PRO A 43 -5.40 -11.01 -4.04
N PHE A 44 -5.10 -11.28 -2.76
CA PHE A 44 -5.91 -10.85 -1.62
C PHE A 44 -5.46 -9.50 -1.05
N VAL A 45 -4.37 -8.94 -1.57
CA VAL A 45 -3.88 -7.61 -1.19
C VAL A 45 -4.54 -6.55 -2.06
N ARG A 46 -5.26 -5.64 -1.41
CA ARG A 46 -5.89 -4.49 -2.05
C ARG A 46 -4.90 -3.36 -2.29
N SER A 47 -4.06 -3.09 -1.30
CA SER A 47 -3.04 -2.04 -1.36
C SER A 47 -1.96 -2.26 -0.32
N VAL A 48 -0.76 -1.78 -0.61
CA VAL A 48 0.38 -1.78 0.30
C VAL A 48 1.00 -0.40 0.35
N GLU A 49 1.30 0.09 1.54
CA GLU A 49 1.93 1.39 1.76
C GLU A 49 3.08 1.28 2.78
N CYS A 50 4.18 1.99 2.53
CA CYS A 50 5.26 2.17 3.49
C CYS A 50 5.15 3.55 4.13
N ALA A 51 5.09 3.61 5.46
CA ALA A 51 4.98 4.85 6.22
C ALA A 51 6.06 4.94 7.30
N GLU A 52 6.55 6.14 7.57
CA GLU A 52 7.35 6.42 8.76
C GLU A 52 6.43 6.74 9.94
N LEU A 53 6.74 6.20 11.12
CA LEU A 53 6.07 6.56 12.37
C LEU A 53 6.59 7.91 12.86
N GLU A 54 5.67 8.83 13.13
CA GLU A 54 5.97 10.10 13.80
C GLU A 54 5.73 9.93 15.31
N ASP A 55 6.77 10.08 16.12
CA ASP A 55 6.72 9.89 17.59
C ASP A 55 6.11 8.55 18.04
N GLY A 56 6.29 7.50 17.23
CA GLY A 56 5.75 6.17 17.50
C GLY A 56 4.25 6.03 17.21
N ILE A 57 3.61 7.05 16.62
CA ILE A 57 2.20 7.06 16.25
C ILE A 57 2.06 6.93 14.73
N LEU A 58 1.23 5.98 14.31
CA LEU A 58 0.81 5.85 12.92
C LEU A 58 -0.53 6.56 12.73
N THR A 59 -0.56 7.61 11.91
CA THR A 59 -1.80 8.29 11.55
C THR A 59 -2.23 7.89 10.14
N LEU A 60 -3.22 7.00 10.04
CA LEU A 60 -3.80 6.60 8.76
C LEU A 60 -4.93 7.56 8.39
N ARG A 61 -4.83 8.20 7.23
CA ARG A 61 -5.91 9.01 6.66
C ARG A 61 -6.59 8.23 5.55
N PHE A 62 -7.77 7.70 5.85
CA PHE A 62 -8.60 7.03 4.86
C PHE A 62 -9.53 8.06 4.21
N ASP A 63 -9.12 8.61 3.07
CA ASP A 63 -10.01 9.44 2.25
C ASP A 63 -11.08 8.55 1.61
N ARG A 64 -12.26 8.51 2.22
CA ARG A 64 -13.45 7.82 1.69
C ARG A 64 -14.11 8.56 0.52
N SER A 65 -13.51 9.66 0.05
CA SER A 65 -14.08 10.57 -0.97
C SER A 65 -13.68 10.23 -2.41
N GLY A 66 -12.98 9.13 -2.66
CA GLY A 66 -12.77 8.64 -4.03
C GLY A 66 -13.97 7.84 -4.55
N PRO A 67 -14.45 8.05 -5.79
CA PRO A 67 -15.41 7.13 -6.40
C PRO A 67 -14.84 5.70 -6.41
N PRO A 68 -15.67 4.65 -6.33
CA PRO A 68 -15.20 3.27 -6.39
C PRO A 68 -14.41 3.07 -7.69
N GLN A 69 -13.11 2.78 -7.58
CA GLN A 69 -12.25 2.50 -8.73
C GLN A 69 -12.60 1.11 -9.30
N ASN A 70 -13.66 1.09 -10.11
CA ASN A 70 -14.02 -0.01 -11.01
C ASN A 70 -13.48 0.24 -12.42
N GLU A 71 -12.30 0.88 -12.55
CA GLU A 71 -11.67 1.04 -13.85
C GLU A 71 -10.50 0.05 -13.99
N PRO A 72 -10.53 -0.85 -14.99
CA PRO A 72 -9.40 -1.71 -15.27
C PRO A 72 -8.21 -0.83 -15.67
N VAL A 73 -7.08 -1.01 -15.00
CA VAL A 73 -5.79 -0.45 -15.43
C VAL A 73 -5.50 -1.01 -16.83
N THR A 74 -5.75 -0.21 -17.86
CA THR A 74 -5.26 -0.48 -19.21
C THR A 74 -3.92 0.24 -19.36
N THR A 75 -2.82 -0.48 -19.19
CA THR A 75 -1.53 -0.03 -19.73
C THR A 75 -1.57 -0.25 -21.24
N GLY A 76 -2.06 0.75 -21.98
CA GLY A 76 -2.18 0.74 -23.43
C GLY A 76 -1.60 2.00 -24.05
N SER A 77 -0.43 1.82 -24.67
CA SER A 77 0.33 2.65 -25.61
C SER A 77 -0.38 3.86 -26.24
N ALA A 78 0.30 5.01 -26.25
CA ALA A 78 0.15 6.00 -27.30
C ALA A 78 1.40 5.98 -28.18
N ASP A 79 1.34 5.16 -29.23
CA ASP A 79 1.95 5.50 -30.51
C ASP A 79 1.35 6.85 -30.95
N SER A 80 2.18 7.79 -31.36
CA SER A 80 1.74 8.99 -32.09
C SER A 80 2.67 9.19 -33.27
N THR A 81 2.14 8.72 -34.40
CA THR A 81 2.59 8.98 -35.75
C THR A 81 2.61 10.48 -36.04
N GLY A 82 3.69 10.95 -36.64
CA GLY A 82 3.80 12.20 -37.40
C GLY A 82 4.61 11.92 -38.65
#